data_AF-A0A949NNX2-F1
#
_entry.id   AF-A0A949NNX2-F1
#
_cell.length_a   1.000
_cell.length_b   1.000
_cell.length_c   1.000
_cell.angle_alpha   90.00
_cell.angle_beta   90.00
_cell.angle_gamma   90.00
#
_symmetry.space_group_name_H-M   'P 1'
#
loop_
_entity.id
_entity.type
_entity.pdbx_description
1 polymer ?
#
loop_
_entity_poly.entity_id
_entity_poly.type
_entity_poly.pdbx_seq_one_letter_code
_entity_poly.pdbx_strand_id
1 'polypeptide(L)' 'MSEISPAAEHNLIQIASELGISLGQVRSTADLLEEGSTVPFIARYRKEATGSLDEVAVIAIRDRLTQLKELDA' A
#
# COMPACT_ATOMS: atom_id res chain seq x y z
N MET A 1 6.70 16.52 4.24
CA MET A 1 7.14 15.22 3.72
C MET A 1 7.88 14.54 4.85
N SER A 2 7.22 13.63 5.56
CA SER A 2 7.88 12.81 6.58
C SER A 2 8.93 11.94 5.88
N GLU A 3 10.15 11.87 6.40
CA GLU A 3 11.13 10.91 5.90
C GLU A 3 10.60 9.49 6.14
N ILE A 4 10.39 8.74 5.06
CA ILE A 4 10.05 7.32 5.16
C ILE A 4 11.28 6.59 5.71
N SER A 5 11.09 5.84 6.79
CA SER A 5 12.19 5.08 7.38
C SER A 5 12.70 4.03 6.39
N PRO A 6 14.00 3.66 6.44
CA PRO A 6 14.54 2.62 5.56
C PRO A 6 13.79 1.28 5.66
N ALA A 7 13.27 0.94 6.84
CA ALA A 7 12.44 -0.25 7.06
C ALA A 7 11.09 -0.16 6.32
N ALA A 8 10.42 0.99 6.39
CA ALA A 8 9.17 1.21 5.68
C ALA A 8 9.36 1.14 4.15
N GLU A 9 10.45 1.70 3.62
CA GLU A 9 10.78 1.59 2.20
C GLU A 9 11.02 0.13 1.77
N HIS A 10 11.75 -0.63 2.59
CA HIS A 10 11.97 -2.07 2.35
C HIS A 10 10.64 -2.84 2.28
N ASN A 11 9.71 -2.56 3.19
CA ASN A 11 8.40 -3.21 3.22
C ASN A 11 7.59 -2.95 1.95
N LEU A 12 7.60 -1.71 1.43
CA LEU A 12 6.90 -1.39 0.17
C LEU A 12 7.47 -2.17 -1.02
N ILE A 13 8.80 -2.31 -1.09
CA ILE A 13 9.48 -3.09 -2.14
C ILE A 13 9.13 -4.56 -2.03
N GLN A 14 9.12 -5.12 -0.82
CA GLN A 14 8.75 -6.50 -0.58
C GLN A 14 7.31 -6.78 -1.00
N ILE A 15 6.35 -5.93 -0.61
CA ILE A 15 4.93 -6.07 -0.99
C ILE A 15 4.75 -6.01 -2.51
N ALA A 16 5.44 -5.09 -3.19
CA ALA A 16 5.38 -4.97 -4.64
C ALA A 16 5.84 -6.27 -5.33
N SER A 17 6.94 -6.84 -4.84
CA SER A 17 7.47 -8.11 -5.34
C SER A 17 6.54 -9.30 -5.06
N GLU A 18 5.95 -9.38 -3.87
CA GLU A 18 5.07 -10.48 -3.45
C GLU A 18 3.73 -10.49 -4.20
N LEU A 19 3.16 -9.30 -4.43
CA LEU A 19 1.85 -9.14 -5.06
C LEU A 19 1.93 -8.99 -6.59
N GLY A 20 3.13 -8.90 -7.15
CA GLY A 20 3.33 -8.76 -8.60
C GLY A 20 2.79 -7.44 -9.18
N ILE A 21 2.84 -6.37 -8.39
CA ILE A 21 2.37 -5.02 -8.76
C ILE A 21 3.50 -4.01 -8.61
N SER A 22 3.37 -2.84 -9.22
CA SER A 22 4.46 -1.85 -9.18
C SER A 22 4.60 -1.20 -7.81
N LEU A 23 5.83 -0.83 -7.46
CA LEU A 23 6.13 -0.09 -6.22
C LEU A 23 5.32 1.21 -6.11
N GLY A 24 5.07 1.90 -7.24
CA GLY A 24 4.25 3.10 -7.26
C GLY A 24 2.81 2.85 -6.80
N GLN A 25 2.20 1.74 -7.24
CA GLN A 25 0.85 1.38 -6.83
C GLN A 25 0.78 1.03 -5.34
N VAL A 26 1.79 0.32 -4.82
CA VAL A 26 1.89 0.00 -3.39
C VAL A 26 2.05 1.29 -2.58
N ARG A 27 2.97 2.18 -2.98
CA ARG A 27 3.21 3.45 -2.29
C ARG A 27 1.96 4.33 -2.27
N SER A 28 1.33 4.57 -3.42
CA SER A 28 0.11 5.38 -3.48
C SER A 28 -1.04 4.79 -2.67
N THR A 29 -1.15 3.46 -2.61
CA THR A 29 -2.15 2.80 -1.75
C THR A 29 -1.79 2.95 -0.26
N ALA A 30 -0.53 2.80 0.11
CA ALA A 30 -0.05 2.99 1.48
C ALA A 30 -0.30 4.43 1.96
N ASP A 31 0.03 5.42 1.15
CA ASP A 31 -0.20 6.85 1.45
C ASP A 31 -1.68 7.12 1.69
N LEU A 32 -2.56 6.62 0.80
CA LEU A 32 -4.01 6.79 0.95
C LEU A 32 -4.56 6.13 2.23
N LEU A 33 -4.05 4.96 2.59
CA LEU A 33 -4.42 4.26 3.82
C LEU A 33 -3.93 5.01 5.07
N GLU A 34 -2.72 5.58 5.03
CA GLU A 34 -2.18 6.43 6.10
C GLU A 34 -2.99 7.73 6.27
N GLU A 35 -3.48 8.30 5.17
CA GLU A 35 -4.42 9.43 5.17
C GLU A 35 -5.84 9.06 5.69
N GLY A 36 -6.09 7.78 6.01
CA GLY A 36 -7.35 7.30 6.55
C GLY A 36 -8.40 6.92 5.49
N SER A 37 -8.01 6.82 4.21
CA SER A 37 -8.91 6.30 3.18
C SER A 37 -9.23 4.83 3.43
N THR A 38 -10.47 4.42 3.18
CA THR A 38 -10.90 3.02 3.34
C THR A 38 -10.70 2.23 2.05
N VAL A 39 -10.56 0.91 2.15
CA VAL A 39 -10.44 0.02 0.98
C VAL A 39 -11.56 0.23 -0.04
N PRO A 40 -12.86 0.25 0.33
CA PRO A 40 -13.92 0.45 -0.66
C PRO A 40 -13.87 1.83 -1.33
N PHE A 41 -13.37 2.84 -0.61
CA PHE A 41 -13.19 4.18 -1.16
C PHE A 41 -12.03 4.21 -2.17
N ILE A 42 -10.87 3.64 -1.83
CA ILE A 42 -9.70 3.60 -2.70
C ILE A 42 -10.02 2.86 -4.00
N ALA A 43 -10.59 1.66 -3.91
CA ALA A 43 -10.90 0.81 -5.08
C ALA A 43 -11.93 1.43 -6.04
N ARG A 44 -12.82 2.31 -5.53
CA ARG A 44 -13.86 2.96 -6.33
C ARG A 44 -13.46 4.33 -6.84
N TYR A 45 -12.79 5.15 -6.03
CA TYR A 45 -12.61 6.58 -6.28
C TYR A 45 -11.15 7.01 -6.46
N ARG A 46 -10.17 6.11 -6.24
CA ARG A 46 -8.73 6.40 -6.38
C ARG A 46 -8.03 5.50 -7.40
N LYS A 47 -8.76 5.09 -8.44
CA LYS A 47 -8.21 4.23 -9.51
C LYS A 47 -7.03 4.87 -10.21
N GLU A 48 -7.11 6.14 -10.58
CA GLU A 48 -5.98 6.82 -11.26
C GLU A 48 -4.73 6.89 -10.37
N ALA A 49 -4.91 7.24 -9.09
CA ALA A 49 -3.82 7.32 -8.12
C ALA A 49 -3.15 5.96 -7.85
N THR A 50 -3.91 4.86 -7.91
CA THR A 50 -3.41 3.51 -7.63
C THR A 50 -3.07 2.71 -8.89
N GLY A 51 -3.11 3.30 -10.09
CA GLY A 51 -2.89 2.53 -11.32
C GLY A 51 -3.98 1.47 -11.59
N SER A 52 -5.22 1.78 -11.22
CA SER A 52 -6.44 0.98 -11.40
C SER A 52 -6.49 -0.33 -10.62
N LEU A 53 -5.90 -0.37 -9.42
CA LEU A 53 -6.08 -1.51 -8.51
C LEU A 53 -7.56 -1.71 -8.14
N ASP A 54 -7.95 -2.97 -8.03
CA ASP A 54 -9.27 -3.36 -7.55
C ASP A 54 -9.28 -3.55 -6.02
N GLU A 55 -10.46 -3.86 -5.48
CA GLU A 55 -10.65 -4.02 -4.04
C GLU A 55 -9.80 -5.17 -3.47
N VAL A 56 -9.60 -6.26 -4.23
CA VAL A 56 -8.81 -7.41 -3.79
C VAL A 56 -7.34 -7.01 -3.64
N ALA A 57 -6.78 -6.30 -4.61
CA ALA A 57 -5.40 -5.84 -4.55
C ALA A 57 -5.17 -4.82 -3.42
N VAL A 58 -6.12 -3.90 -3.21
CA VAL A 58 -6.03 -2.91 -2.11
C VAL A 58 -6.10 -3.59 -0.74
N ILE A 59 -6.94 -4.62 -0.58
CA ILE A 59 -6.98 -5.46 0.65
C ILE A 59 -5.63 -6.13 0.87
N ALA A 60 -5.07 -6.77 -0.16
CA ALA A 60 -3.80 -7.49 -0.05
C ALA A 60 -2.64 -6.56 0.37
N ILE A 61 -2.59 -5.34 -0.18
CA ILE A 61 -1.60 -4.33 0.22
C ILE A 61 -1.78 -3.95 1.69
N ARG A 62 -3.01 -3.61 2.11
CA ARG A 62 -3.31 -3.22 3.49
C ARG A 62 -2.88 -4.31 4.47
N ASP A 63 -3.27 -5.55 4.21
CA ASP A 63 -3.02 -6.67 5.13
C ASP A 63 -1.52 -6.94 5.26
N ARG A 64 -0.76 -6.86 4.15
CA ARG A 64 0.70 -7.01 4.20
C ARG A 64 1.41 -5.85 4.86
N LEU A 65 0.95 -4.61 4.66
CA LEU A 65 1.46 -3.44 5.39
C LEU A 65 1.29 -3.62 6.90
N THR A 66 0.11 -4.05 7.34
CA THR A 66 -0.16 -4.34 8.76
C THR A 66 0.75 -5.43 9.28
N GLN A 67 0.85 -6.56 8.58
CA GLN A 67 1.67 -7.69 9.01
C GLN A 67 3.16 -7.34 9.13
N LEU A 68 3.73 -6.63 8.14
CA LEU A 68 5.15 -6.25 8.18
C LEU A 68 5.43 -5.21 9.26
N LYS A 69 4.51 -4.26 9.47
CA LYS A 69 4.64 -3.27 10.56
C LYS A 69 4.63 -3.92 11.93
N GLU A 70 3.86 -4.99 12.13
CA GLU A 70 3.85 -5.77 13.39
C GLU A 70 5.14 -6.56 13.61
N LEU A 71 5.84 -6.98 12.54
CA LEU A 71 7.10 -7.72 12.63
C LEU A 71 8.31 -6.81 12.91
N ASP A 72 8.24 -5.55 12.48
CA ASP A 72 9.30 -4.55 12.70
C ASP A 72 9.21 -3.83 14.07
N ALA A 73 8.10 -4.03 14.80
CA ALA A 73 7.81 -3.38 16.09
C ALA A 73 8.48 -4.07 17.28
#